data_AF-A0AAD6F5H8-F1
#
_entry.id   AF-A0AAD6F5H8-F1
#
_cell.length_a   1.000
_cell.length_b   1.000
_cell.length_c   1.000
_cell.angle_alpha   90.00
_cell.angle_beta   90.00
_cell.angle_gamma   90.00
#
_symmetry.space_group_name_H-M   'P 1'
#
loop_
_entity.id
_entity.type
_entity.pdbx_description
1 polymer ?
#
loop_
_entity_poly.entity_id
_entity_poly.type
_entity_poly.pdbx_seq_one_letter_code
_entity_poly.pdbx_strand_id
1 'polypeptide(L)'
;MIVGPTGGGKSVVISTLCQAQTKLGDHTKIYPLNPKAMSVIELYGILDPETRDWTDGILSNIFRDINRPTDKKERRYILFDGDVDALWVENMNSVMDDNKIAINLQREYDS
;
A
#
# COMPACT_ATOMS: atom_id res chain seq x y z
N MET A 1 -3.64 11.14 2.40
CA MET A 1 -5.08 10.78 2.42
C MET A 1 -5.85 11.81 1.60
N ILE A 2 -6.75 11.39 0.70
CA ILE A 2 -7.58 12.30 -0.09
C ILE A 2 -9.01 12.20 0.45
N VAL A 3 -9.55 13.31 0.94
CA VAL A 3 -10.86 13.37 1.59
C VAL A 3 -11.80 14.24 0.77
N GLY A 4 -13.06 13.81 0.63
CA GLY A 4 -14.08 14.57 -0.09
C GLY A 4 -15.36 13.78 -0.28
N PRO A 5 -16.45 14.42 -0.75
CA PRO A 5 -17.75 13.78 -0.92
C PRO A 5 -17.73 12.66 -1.98
N THR A 6 -18.71 11.76 -1.91
CA THR A 6 -18.96 10.75 -2.95
C THR A 6 -19.21 11.43 -4.29
N GLY A 7 -18.62 10.90 -5.36
CA GLY A 7 -18.70 11.52 -6.69
C GLY A 7 -17.82 12.77 -6.88
N GLY A 8 -17.05 13.21 -5.87
CA GLY A 8 -16.16 14.38 -5.95
C GLY A 8 -14.91 14.21 -6.83
N GLY A 9 -14.86 13.19 -7.70
CA GLY A 9 -13.77 13.01 -8.66
C GLY A 9 -12.40 12.60 -8.08
N LYS A 10 -12.32 12.19 -6.81
CA LYS A 10 -11.04 11.79 -6.16
C LYS A 10 -10.24 10.77 -6.97
N SER A 11 -10.90 9.71 -7.44
CA SER A 11 -10.28 8.67 -8.27
C SER A 11 -9.78 9.23 -9.62
N VAL A 12 -10.48 10.22 -10.18
CA VAL A 12 -10.08 10.91 -11.41
C VAL A 12 -8.82 11.74 -11.17
N VAL A 13 -8.72 12.45 -10.04
CA VAL A 13 -7.53 13.22 -9.66
C VAL A 13 -6.30 12.31 -9.55
N ILE A 14 -6.44 11.17 -8.87
CA ILE A 14 -5.37 10.18 -8.72
C ILE A 14 -4.95 9.61 -10.09
N SER A 15 -5.92 9.22 -10.93
CA SER A 15 -5.64 8.70 -12.27
C SER A 15 -4.95 9.74 -13.15
N THR A 16 -5.39 10.99 -13.08
CA THR A 16 -4.82 12.11 -13.84
C THR A 16 -3.37 12.38 -13.43
N LEU A 17 -3.07 12.34 -12.13
CA LEU A 17 -1.71 12.47 -11.63
C LEU A 17 -0.80 11.35 -12.17
N CYS A 18 -1.26 10.11 -12.13
CA CYS A 18 -0.52 8.96 -12.65
C CYS A 18 -0.22 9.08 -14.14
N GLN A 19 -1.21 9.53 -14.93
CA GLN A 19 -1.05 9.78 -16.36
C GLN A 19 -0.07 10.92 -16.63
N ALA A 20 -0.13 12.00 -15.84
CA ALA A 20 0.80 13.13 -15.97
C ALA A 20 2.24 12.72 -15.65
N GLN A 21 2.47 11.98 -14.55
CA GLN A 21 3.79 11.46 -14.19
C GLN A 21 4.35 10.54 -15.29
N THR A 22 3.50 9.67 -15.83
CA THR A 22 3.87 8.78 -16.93
C THR A 22 4.29 9.56 -18.19
N LYS A 23 3.60 10.66 -18.52
CA LYS A 23 3.97 11.55 -19.64
C LYS A 23 5.29 12.29 -19.40
N LEU A 24 5.65 12.54 -18.14
CA LEU A 24 6.91 13.19 -17.76
C LEU A 24 8.10 12.20 -17.68
N GLY A 25 7.89 10.92 -18.01
CA GLY A 25 8.93 9.89 -18.02
C GLY A 25 9.09 9.14 -16.69
N ASP A 26 8.31 9.47 -15.67
CA ASP A 26 8.22 8.73 -14.41
C ASP A 26 6.98 7.82 -14.46
N HIS A 27 7.11 6.65 -15.10
CA HIS A 27 6.03 5.67 -15.18
C HIS A 27 5.49 5.35 -13.79
N THR A 28 4.18 5.49 -13.61
CA THR A 28 3.57 5.29 -12.31
C THR A 28 2.54 4.16 -12.35
N LYS A 29 2.60 3.25 -11.38
CA LYS A 29 1.65 2.15 -11.21
C LYS A 29 0.96 2.28 -9.87
N ILE A 30 -0.35 2.04 -9.88
CA ILE A 30 -1.19 2.08 -8.68
C ILE A 30 -1.77 0.69 -8.47
N TYR A 31 -1.70 0.21 -7.24
CA TYR A 31 -2.25 -1.07 -6.78
C TYR A 31 -3.42 -0.76 -5.84
N PRO A 32 -4.65 -0.65 -6.36
CA PRO A 32 -5.82 -0.41 -5.52
C PRO A 32 -6.14 -1.63 -4.67
N LEU A 33 -6.42 -1.40 -3.39
CA LEU A 33 -6.76 -2.43 -2.43
C LEU A 33 -7.87 -1.92 -1.51
N ASN A 34 -8.95 -2.68 -1.38
CA ASN A 34 -10.02 -2.37 -0.43
C ASN A 34 -9.81 -3.22 0.84
N PRO A 35 -9.38 -2.63 1.96
CA PRO A 35 -9.11 -3.38 3.19
C PRO A 35 -10.37 -3.97 3.83
N LYS A 36 -11.56 -3.44 3.52
CA LYS A 36 -12.85 -3.96 4.03
C LYS A 36 -13.45 -5.08 3.17
N ALA A 37 -12.93 -5.29 1.96
CA ALA A 37 -13.41 -6.35 1.08
C ALA A 37 -12.86 -7.74 1.45
N MET A 38 -11.90 -7.80 2.37
CA MET A 38 -11.16 -9.01 2.74
C MET A 38 -11.05 -9.11 4.25
N SER A 39 -10.88 -10.32 4.77
CA SER A 39 -10.57 -10.51 6.18
C SER A 39 -9.15 -10.02 6.52
N VAL A 40 -8.90 -9.71 7.79
CA VAL A 40 -7.56 -9.34 8.28
C VAL A 40 -6.54 -10.43 7.98
N ILE A 41 -6.96 -11.70 8.09
CA ILE A 41 -6.13 -12.88 7.81
C ILE A 41 -5.72 -12.91 6.33
N GLU A 42 -6.65 -12.69 5.40
CA GLU A 42 -6.34 -12.66 3.96
C GLU A 42 -5.50 -11.44 3.57
N LEU A 43 -5.69 -10.32 4.27
CA LEU A 43 -4.95 -9.09 4.00
C LEU A 43 -3.48 -9.19 4.43
N TYR A 44 -3.21 -9.63 5.65
CA TYR A 44 -1.86 -9.64 6.23
C TYR A 44 -1.16 -11.00 6.19
N GLY A 45 -1.94 -12.07 6.22
CA GLY A 45 -1.46 -13.44 6.37
C GLY A 45 -1.75 -13.99 7.76
N ILE A 46 -1.56 -15.29 7.91
CA ILE A 46 -1.70 -16.00 9.19
C ILE A 46 -0.60 -17.04 9.33
N LEU A 47 -0.10 -17.18 10.56
CA LEU A 47 0.75 -18.29 10.95
C LEU A 47 -0.15 -19.46 11.38
N ASP A 48 -0.04 -20.58 10.68
CA ASP A 48 -0.76 -21.79 11.07
C ASP A 48 -0.24 -22.25 12.44
N PRO A 49 -1.09 -22.37 13.47
CA PRO A 49 -0.66 -22.74 14.82
C PRO A 49 -0.22 -24.21 14.93
N GLU A 50 -0.70 -25.08 14.04
CA GLU A 50 -0.39 -26.51 14.04
C GLU A 50 0.87 -26.80 13.24
N THR A 51 0.94 -26.31 11.99
CA THR A 51 2.09 -26.59 11.12
C THR A 51 3.25 -25.62 11.33
N ARG A 52 2.98 -24.46 11.95
CA ARG A 52 3.90 -23.32 12.08
C ARG A 52 4.33 -22.74 10.72
N ASP A 53 3.55 -23.00 9.67
CA ASP A 53 3.78 -22.43 8.36
C ASP A 53 3.12 -21.05 8.23
N TRP A 54 3.87 -20.11 7.68
CA TRP A 54 3.37 -18.77 7.40
C TRP A 54 2.67 -18.74 6.05
N THR A 55 1.41 -18.32 6.04
CA THR A 55 0.67 -18.03 4.81
C THR A 55 0.68 -16.54 4.56
N ASP A 56 1.33 -16.11 3.46
CA ASP A 56 1.41 -14.70 3.07
C ASP A 56 0.04 -14.13 2.67
N GLY A 57 -0.34 -12.99 3.25
CA GLY A 57 -1.51 -12.23 2.84
C GLY A 57 -1.31 -11.43 1.55
N ILE A 58 -2.40 -10.87 1.05
CA ILE A 58 -2.43 -10.09 -0.20
C ILE A 58 -1.58 -8.83 -0.10
N LEU A 59 -1.63 -8.10 1.02
CA LEU A 59 -0.81 -6.91 1.22
C LEU A 59 0.68 -7.26 1.21
N SER A 60 1.06 -8.33 1.91
CA SER A 60 2.43 -8.83 1.99
C SER A 60 2.97 -9.23 0.61
N ASN A 61 2.15 -9.90 -0.20
CA ASN A 61 2.49 -10.26 -1.58
C ASN A 61 2.65 -9.04 -2.49
N ILE A 62 1.69 -8.11 -2.48
CA ILE A 62 1.76 -6.86 -3.26
C ILE A 62 2.98 -6.05 -2.86
N PHE A 63 3.25 -5.93 -1.56
CA PHE A 63 4.38 -5.18 -1.05
C PHE A 63 5.72 -5.80 -1.50
N ARG A 64 5.85 -7.12 -1.43
CA ARG A 64 7.04 -7.83 -1.91
C ARG A 64 7.24 -7.57 -3.40
N ASP A 65 6.18 -7.68 -4.21
CA ASP A 65 6.24 -7.45 -5.65
C ASP A 65 6.59 -6.01 -6.00
N ILE A 66 6.07 -5.04 -5.25
CA ILE A 66 6.38 -3.63 -5.43
C ILE A 66 7.83 -3.29 -5.07
N ASN A 67 8.41 -3.98 -4.08
CA ASN A 67 9.80 -3.77 -3.68
C ASN A 67 10.82 -4.59 -4.48
N ARG A 68 10.38 -5.48 -5.38
CA ARG A 68 11.31 -6.18 -6.25
C ARG A 68 12.08 -5.16 -7.10
N PRO A 69 13.42 -5.24 -7.14
CA PRO A 69 14.23 -4.35 -7.96
C PRO A 69 13.87 -4.56 -9.43
N THR A 70 13.69 -3.45 -10.13
CA THR A 70 13.41 -3.47 -11.57
C THR A 70 14.27 -2.47 -12.30
N ASP A 71 14.74 -2.85 -13.48
CA ASP A 71 15.56 -1.98 -14.34
C ASP A 71 14.78 -0.78 -14.90
N LYS A 72 13.45 -0.77 -14.73
CA LYS A 72 12.56 0.31 -15.13
C LYS A 72 12.45 1.34 -14.01
N LYS A 73 12.66 2.61 -14.37
CA LYS A 73 12.36 3.75 -13.49
C LYS A 73 10.84 3.92 -13.42
N GLU A 74 10.22 3.24 -12.44
CA GLU A 74 8.79 3.36 -12.18
C GLU A 74 8.49 3.66 -10.70
N ARG A 75 7.49 4.50 -10.47
CA ARG A 75 6.91 4.75 -9.15
C ARG A 75 5.76 3.78 -8.93
N ARG A 76 5.69 3.19 -7.75
CA ARG A 76 4.64 2.21 -7.40
C ARG A 76 3.95 2.68 -6.14
N TYR A 77 2.63 2.76 -6.18
CA TYR A 77 1.80 3.20 -5.07
C TYR A 77 0.76 2.15 -4.73
N ILE A 78 0.58 1.84 -3.46
CA ILE A 78 -0.58 1.07 -2.97
C ILE A 78 -1.67 2.08 -2.61
N LEU A 79 -2.86 1.92 -3.17
CA LEU A 79 -4.01 2.79 -2.91
C LEU A 79 -5.05 2.05 -2.08
N PHE A 80 -5.21 2.44 -0.82
CA PHE A 80 -6.29 1.91 0.01
C PHE A 80 -7.61 2.62 -0.34
N ASP A 81 -8.52 1.89 -0.99
CA ASP A 81 -9.83 2.40 -1.42
C ASP A 81 -10.94 1.83 -0.53
N GLY A 82 -11.27 2.58 0.52
CA GLY A 82 -12.30 2.20 1.47
C GLY A 82 -12.32 3.14 2.68
N ASP A 83 -13.35 2.98 3.51
CA ASP A 83 -13.48 3.75 4.74
C ASP A 83 -12.36 3.41 5.73
N VAL A 84 -11.82 4.44 6.36
CA VAL A 84 -10.83 4.29 7.43
C VAL A 84 -11.52 3.75 8.68
N ASP A 85 -11.00 2.65 9.20
CA ASP A 85 -11.46 1.97 10.41
C ASP A 85 -10.25 1.74 11.32
N ALA A 86 -10.43 1.93 12.63
CA ALA A 86 -9.35 1.80 13.60
C ALA A 86 -8.70 0.41 13.54
N LEU A 87 -9.49 -0.65 13.34
CA LEU A 87 -8.98 -2.02 13.39
C LEU A 87 -7.93 -2.30 12.32
N TRP A 88 -8.18 -1.91 11.06
CA TRP A 88 -7.21 -2.16 9.98
C TRP A 88 -6.04 -1.17 10.01
N VAL A 89 -6.26 0.06 10.49
CA VAL A 89 -5.18 1.04 10.64
C VAL A 89 -4.19 0.62 11.73
N GLU A 90 -4.69 0.12 12.86
CA GLU A 90 -3.85 -0.38 13.95
C GLU A 90 -3.05 -1.61 13.50
N ASN A 91 -3.71 -2.59 12.87
CA ASN A 91 -3.03 -3.77 12.33
C ASN A 91 -1.97 -3.40 11.27
N MET A 92 -2.23 -2.39 10.44
CA MET A 92 -1.24 -1.89 9.48
C MET A 92 -0.02 -1.29 10.17
N ASN A 93 -0.23 -0.47 11.21
CA ASN A 93 0.87 0.15 11.95
C ASN A 93 1.74 -0.92 12.61
N SER A 94 1.15 -1.93 13.25
CA SER A 94 1.90 -3.06 13.82
C SER A 94 2.72 -3.80 12.76
N VAL A 95 2.15 -4.07 11.59
CA VAL A 95 2.85 -4.74 10.49
C VAL A 95 3.98 -3.87 9.89
N MET A 96 3.80 -2.54 9.84
CA MET A 96 4.84 -1.61 9.39
C MET A 96 6.00 -1.54 10.40
N ASP A 97 5.68 -1.49 11.69
CA ASP A 97 6.66 -1.42 12.78
C ASP A 97 7.47 -2.74 12.89
N ASP A 98 6.80 -3.90 12.86
CA ASP A 98 7.44 -5.21 13.01
C ASP A 98 8.38 -5.57 11.86
N ASN A 99 8.07 -5.14 10.63
CA ASN A 99 8.90 -5.41 9.46
C ASN A 99 10.06 -4.39 9.30
N LYS A 100 10.27 -3.47 10.25
CA LYS A 100 11.14 -2.29 10.06
C LYS A 100 10.86 -1.59 8.72
N ILE A 101 9.59 -1.54 8.30
CA ILE A 101 9.15 -0.75 7.15
C ILE A 101 9.06 0.69 7.65
N ALA A 102 10.23 1.23 8.00
CA ALA A 102 10.36 2.65 8.24
C ALA A 102 10.14 3.32 6.88
N ILE A 103 8.98 3.93 6.70
CA ILE A 103 8.85 5.10 5.84
C ILE A 103 9.73 6.18 6.49
N ASN A 104 11.05 6.06 6.35
CA ASN A 104 12.01 7.05 6.77
C ASN A 104 11.90 8.24 5.81
N LEU A 105 10.85 9.05 5.99
CA LEU A 105 10.74 10.39 5.42
C LEU A 105 11.38 11.46 6.32
N GLN A 106 12.34 11.09 7.16
CA GLN A 106 12.96 12.00 8.13
C GLN A 106 14.47 11.80 8.30
N ARG A 107 15.17 11.45 7.22
CA ARG A 107 16.64 11.35 7.24
C ARG A 107 17.40 12.20 6.20
N GLU A 108 16.75 13.23 5.64
CA GLU A 108 17.41 14.23 4.78
C GLU A 108 17.35 15.67 5.34
N TYR A 109 17.04 15.87 6.63
CA TYR A 109 16.95 17.23 7.22
C TYR A 109 17.76 17.48 8.49
N ASP A 110 18.73 16.63 8.84
CA ASP A 110 19.74 17.02 9.83
C ASP A 110 21.13 16.83 9.22
N SER A 111 21.63 17.95 8.67
CA SER A 111 23.05 18.27 8.53
C SER A 111 23.59 18.78 9.86
#